data_AF-A0A925R1Z3-F1
#
_entry.id   AF-A0A925R1Z3-F1
#
_cell.length_a   1.000
_cell.length_b   1.000
_cell.length_c   1.000
_cell.angle_alpha   90.00
_cell.angle_beta   90.00
_cell.angle_gamma   90.00
#
_symmetry.space_group_name_H-M   'P 1'
#
loop_
_entity.id
_entity.type
_entity.pdbx_description
1 polymer ?
#
loop_
_entity_poly.entity_id
_entity_poly.type
_entity_poly.pdbx_seq_one_letter_code
_entity_poly.pdbx_strand_id
1 'polypeptide(L)' 'MHSGNTPLAPREVRIPVGDAWLYGDLVLPPGFHGLVLFAHGSGSGRHSARNRQVAQHLQHAGIATLLFDLLTAQEEQ' A
#
# COMPACT_ATOMS: atom_id res chain seq x y z
N MET A 1 -2.04 -22.90 -17.61
CA MET A 1 -2.94 -21.85 -18.12
C MET A 1 -2.65 -20.60 -17.31
N HIS A 2 -1.99 -19.61 -17.90
CA HIS A 2 -1.63 -18.37 -17.21
C HIS A 2 -2.89 -17.51 -17.07
N SER A 3 -3.57 -17.59 -15.92
CA SER A 3 -4.68 -16.72 -15.59
C SER A 3 -4.22 -15.26 -15.65
N GLY A 4 -5.04 -14.42 -16.29
CA GLY A 4 -4.67 -13.08 -16.72
C GLY A 4 -4.12 -12.20 -15.61
N ASN A 5 -3.02 -11.50 -15.93
CA ASN A 5 -2.40 -10.49 -15.09
C ASN A 5 -3.22 -9.20 -15.14
N THR A 6 -4.45 -9.22 -14.64
CA THR A 6 -5.23 -8.00 -14.45
C THR A 6 -4.59 -7.24 -13.28
N PRO A 7 -4.16 -5.98 -13.47
CA PRO A 7 -3.67 -5.18 -12.35
C PRO A 7 -4.75 -5.10 -11.29
N LEU A 8 -4.44 -5.54 -10.08
CA LEU A 8 -5.35 -5.42 -8.96
C LEU A 8 -5.44 -3.95 -8.59
N ALA A 9 -6.64 -3.38 -8.71
CA ALA A 9 -6.87 -2.00 -8.32
C ALA A 9 -6.59 -1.84 -6.81
N PRO A 10 -5.83 -0.82 -6.40
CA PRO A 10 -5.68 -0.50 -4.99
C PRO A 10 -7.04 -0.17 -4.37
N ARG A 11 -7.28 -0.71 -3.18
CA ARG A 11 -8.42 -0.36 -2.34
C ARG A 11 -7.95 0.64 -1.29
N GLU A 12 -8.58 1.81 -1.26
CA GLU A 12 -8.34 2.76 -0.18
C GLU A 12 -8.80 2.16 1.16
N VAL A 13 -7.95 2.29 2.18
CA VAL A 13 -8.22 1.89 3.56
C VAL A 13 -7.95 3.03 4.51
N ARG A 14 -8.65 3.02 5.65
CA ARG A 14 -8.46 3.94 6.76
C ARG A 14 -8.08 3.14 7.99
N ILE A 15 -6.99 3.51 8.63
CA ILE A 15 -6.40 2.81 9.77
C ILE A 15 -6.53 3.73 10.98
N PRO A 16 -7.26 3.32 12.03
CA PRO A 16 -7.43 4.14 13.23
C PRO A 16 -6.13 4.20 14.03
N VAL A 17 -5.72 5.39 14.44
CA VAL A 17 -4.56 5.63 15.32
C VAL A 17 -4.93 6.69 16.35
N GLY A 18 -5.28 6.25 17.56
CA GLY A 18 -5.85 7.14 18.58
C GLY A 18 -7.12 7.81 18.07
N ASP A 19 -7.15 9.15 18.13
CA ASP A 19 -8.26 9.98 17.63
C ASP A 19 -8.12 10.38 16.15
N ALA A 20 -7.14 9.81 15.43
CA ALA A 20 -6.84 10.12 14.04
C ALA A 20 -6.94 8.90 13.11
N TRP A 21 -6.82 9.16 11.80
CA TRP A 21 -6.85 8.15 10.75
C TRP A 21 -5.62 8.28 9.85
N LEU A 22 -4.98 7.15 9.57
CA LEU A 22 -3.99 7.02 8.50
C LEU A 22 -4.67 6.46 7.25
N TYR A 23 -4.33 7.01 6.09
CA TYR A 23 -4.88 6.59 4.80
C TYR A 23 -3.89 5.69 4.07
N GLY A 24 -4.39 4.69 3.36
CA GLY A 24 -3.52 3.80 2.60
C GLY A 24 -4.18 3.12 1.43
N ASP A 25 -3.34 2.61 0.54
CA ASP A 25 -3.66 1.84 -0.65
C ASP A 25 -3.31 0.37 -0.40
N LEU A 26 -4.33 -0.48 -0.31
CA LEU A 26 -4.19 -1.91 -0.06
C LEU A 26 -4.43 -2.70 -1.35
N VAL A 27 -3.51 -3.61 -1.67
CA VAL A 27 -3.66 -4.58 -2.76
C VAL A 27 -3.52 -5.99 -2.21
N LEU A 28 -4.51 -6.84 -2.48
CA LEU A 28 -4.59 -8.23 -2.02
C LEU A 28 -4.65 -9.20 -3.22
N PRO A 29 -3.52 -9.77 -3.67
CA PRO A 29 -3.52 -10.83 -4.66
C PRO A 29 -4.30 -12.08 -4.20
N PRO A 30 -5.05 -12.76 -5.07
CA PRO A 30 -5.70 -14.03 -4.71
C PRO A 30 -4.68 -15.03 -4.16
N GLY A 31 -4.96 -15.60 -2.99
CA GLY A 31 -4.05 -16.56 -2.35
C GLY A 31 -2.73 -15.97 -1.87
N PHE A 32 -2.68 -14.68 -1.54
CA PHE A 32 -1.47 -14.07 -0.99
C PHE A 32 -1.03 -14.77 0.31
N HIS A 33 0.29 -14.91 0.48
CA HIS A 33 0.88 -15.63 1.61
C HIS A 33 1.49 -14.71 2.68
N GLY A 34 1.48 -13.39 2.44
CA GLY A 34 2.01 -12.39 3.35
C GLY A 34 1.67 -10.97 2.91
N LEU A 35 1.86 -10.01 3.81
CA LEU A 35 1.61 -8.58 3.61
C LEU A 35 2.90 -7.79 3.89
N VAL A 36 3.30 -6.94 2.95
CA VAL A 36 4.39 -5.97 3.13
C VAL A 36 3.80 -4.58 3.37
N LEU A 37 4.21 -3.94 4.47
CA LEU A 37 3.87 -2.57 4.80
C LEU A 37 5.01 -1.64 4.36
N PHE A 38 4.67 -0.60 3.61
CA PHE A 38 5.64 0.41 3.19
C PHE A 38 5.64 1.58 4.18
N ALA A 39 6.70 1.68 4.98
CA ALA A 39 7.05 2.90 5.70
C ALA A 39 7.84 3.82 4.76
N HIS A 40 7.36 5.03 4.51
CA HIS A 40 8.02 6.01 3.65
C HIS A 40 8.83 7.02 4.46
N GLY A 41 9.77 7.69 3.81
CA GLY A 41 10.64 8.69 4.44
C GLY A 41 10.04 10.09 4.38
N SER A 42 10.65 11.03 5.12
CA SER A 42 10.24 12.44 5.19
C SER A 42 10.01 13.04 3.80
N GLY A 43 8.79 13.51 3.53
CA GLY A 43 8.41 14.18 2.28
C GLY A 43 7.89 13.26 1.16
N SER A 44 7.70 11.97 1.42
CA SER A 44 7.08 11.03 0.49
C SER A 44 5.94 10.30 1.17
N GLY A 45 4.77 10.17 0.54
CA GLY A 45 3.61 9.47 1.12
C GLY A 45 3.29 8.15 0.40
N ARG A 46 2.05 7.66 0.57
CA ARG A 46 1.54 6.48 -0.17
C ARG A 46 1.64 6.59 -1.70
N HIS A 47 1.77 7.81 -2.22
CA HIS A 47 1.94 8.12 -3.64
C HIS A 47 3.39 8.11 -4.14
N SER A 48 4.36 7.64 -3.37
CA SER A 48 5.75 7.50 -3.81
C SER A 48 5.88 6.60 -5.05
N ALA A 49 6.37 7.16 -6.17
CA ALA A 49 6.55 6.41 -7.42
C ALA A 49 7.46 5.18 -7.25
N ARG A 50 8.55 5.33 -6.47
CA ARG A 50 9.47 4.25 -6.15
C ARG A 50 8.77 3.11 -5.39
N ASN A 51 8.03 3.44 -4.33
CA ASN A 51 7.38 2.42 -3.50
C ASN A 51 6.24 1.73 -4.25
N ARG A 52 5.49 2.46 -5.08
CA ARG A 52 4.47 1.85 -5.96
C ARG A 52 5.08 0.86 -6.95
N GLN A 53 6.25 1.17 -7.52
CA GLN A 53 6.94 0.26 -8.41
C GLN A 53 7.38 -1.02 -7.68
N VAL A 54 7.97 -0.89 -6.48
CA VAL A 54 8.33 -2.07 -5.66
C VAL A 54 7.10 -2.88 -5.28
N ALA A 55 6.01 -2.21 -4.88
CA ALA A 55 4.76 -2.86 -4.52
C ALA A 55 4.17 -3.66 -5.68
N GLN A 56 4.16 -3.11 -6.90
CA GLN A 56 3.72 -3.84 -8.10
C GLN A 56 4.54 -5.11 -8.33
N HIS A 57 5.86 -5.09 -8.12
CA HIS A 57 6.68 -6.30 -8.25
C HIS A 57 6.33 -7.36 -7.21
N LEU A 58 6.09 -6.95 -5.96
CA LEU A 58 5.65 -7.86 -4.88
C LEU A 58 4.26 -8.43 -5.16
N GLN A 59 3.32 -7.62 -5.65
CA GLN A 59 1.98 -8.05 -6.03
C GLN A 59 2.01 -9.09 -7.14
N HIS A 60 2.83 -8.89 -8.18
CA HIS A 60 3.05 -9.88 -9.25
C HIS A 60 3.65 -11.20 -8.72
N ALA A 61 4.40 -11.16 -7.61
CA ALA A 61 4.92 -12.34 -6.93
C ALA A 61 3.91 -12.97 -5.94
N GLY A 62 2.67 -12.48 -5.86
CA GLY A 62 1.64 -13.01 -4.98
C GLY A 62 1.73 -12.52 -3.53
N ILE A 63 2.42 -11.40 -3.29
CA ILE A 63 2.54 -10.77 -1.97
C ILE A 63 1.60 -9.56 -1.89
N ALA A 64 0.80 -9.49 -0.82
CA ALA A 64 -0.05 -8.34 -0.57
C ALA A 64 0.78 -7.13 -0.13
N THR A 65 0.29 -5.93 -0.43
CA THR A 65 1.01 -4.69 -0.08
C THR A 65 0.08 -3.64 0.47
N LEU A 66 0.55 -2.91 1.48
CA LEU A 66 -0.08 -1.71 2.01
C LEU A 66 0.90 -0.54 1.92
N LEU A 67 0.54 0.48 1.13
CA LEU A 67 1.21 1.77 1.15
C LEU A 67 0.32 2.73 1.91
N PHE A 68 0.79 3.33 3.00
CA PHE A 68 -0.05 4.17 3.86
C PHE A 68 0.72 5.38 4.34
N ASP A 69 0.03 6.47 4.67
CA ASP A 69 0.64 7.65 5.25
C ASP A 69 1.06 7.38 6.69
N LEU A 70 2.31 7.71 7.04
CA LEU A 70 2.86 7.54 8.39
C LEU A 70 2.46 8.69 9.32
N LEU A 71 2.17 9.84 8.72
CA LEU A 71 1.75 11.04 9.41
C LEU A 71 0.25 11.21 9.14
N THR A 72 -0.45 11.70 10.15
CA THR A 72 -1.80 12.22 9.97
C THR A 72 -1.75 13.48 9.09
N ALA A 73 -2.87 13.83 8.46
CA ALA A 73 -2.96 15.05 7.66
C ALA A 73 -2.58 16.34 8.43
N GLN A 74 -2.72 16.32 9.76
CA GLN A 74 -2.34 17.43 10.63
C GLN A 74 -0.82 17.50 10.88
N GLU A 75 -0.12 16.38 10.90
CA GLU A 75 1.33 16.31 11.12
C GLU A 75 2.15 16.61 9.87
N GLU A 76 1.55 16.53 8.66
CA GLU A 76 2.19 16.89 7.39
C GLU A 76 2.21 18.41 7.12
N GLN A 77 1.57 19.23 7.96
CA GLN A 77 1.49 20.70 7.87
C GLN A 77 2.55 21.42 8.69
#